data_AF-A0A3S0L3F2-F1
#
_entry.id   AF-A0A3S0L3F2-F1
#
_cell.length_a   1.000
_cell.length_b   1.000
_cell.length_c   1.000
_cell.angle_alpha   90.00
_cell.angle_beta   90.00
_cell.angle_gamma   90.00
#
_symmetry.space_group_name_H-M   'P 1'
#
loop_
_entity.id
_entity.type
_entity.pdbx_description
1 polymer ?
#
loop_
_entity_poly.entity_id
_entity_poly.type
_entity_poly.pdbx_seq_one_letter_code
_entity_poly.pdbx_strand_id
1 'polypeptide(L)'
;MVDASKSHELLKQAIGTYFSKSEMKYVIPLLLNWSGNADNIMDWFENEPIPAFGKITAKSLCESGQAKQIIEYLKAIESGGFA
;
A
#
# COMPACT_ATOMS: atom_id res chain seq x y z
N MET A 1 -14.71 -0.93 -19.33
CA MET A 1 -13.96 -1.82 -18.42
C MET A 1 -12.55 -1.26 -18.37
N VAL A 2 -12.17 -0.58 -17.29
CA VAL A 2 -10.77 -0.18 -17.10
C VAL A 2 -9.98 -1.48 -17.01
N ASP A 3 -8.97 -1.63 -17.87
CA ASP A 3 -8.20 -2.85 -17.98
C ASP A 3 -7.48 -3.12 -16.65
N ALA A 4 -7.82 -4.23 -15.97
CA ALA A 4 -7.21 -4.60 -14.70
C ALA A 4 -5.67 -4.66 -14.80
N SER A 5 -5.13 -4.97 -15.98
CA SER A 5 -3.69 -4.96 -16.26
C SER A 5 -3.12 -3.54 -16.15
N LYS A 6 -3.85 -2.54 -16.65
CA LYS A 6 -3.44 -1.13 -16.55
C LYS A 6 -3.39 -0.65 -15.10
N SER A 7 -4.42 -0.94 -14.31
CA SER A 7 -4.44 -0.55 -12.89
C SER A 7 -3.33 -1.22 -12.08
N HIS A 8 -3.00 -2.49 -12.38
CA HIS A 8 -1.87 -3.17 -11.74
C HIS A 8 -0.51 -2.55 -12.12
N GLU A 9 -0.33 -2.14 -13.38
CA GLU A 9 0.91 -1.45 -13.77
C GLU A 9 1.03 -0.07 -13.14
N LEU A 10 -0.06 0.69 -13.05
CA LEU A 10 -0.08 1.98 -12.35
C LEU A 10 0.22 1.80 -10.85
N LEU A 11 -0.36 0.79 -10.21
CA LEU A 11 -0.07 0.45 -8.82
C LEU A 11 1.43 0.15 -8.62
N LYS A 12 2.03 -0.68 -9.49
CA LYS A 12 3.46 -1.00 -9.43
C LYS A 12 4.33 0.25 -9.60
N GLN A 13 3.97 1.17 -10.50
CA GLN A 13 4.71 2.42 -10.71
C GLN A 13 4.62 3.35 -9.49
N ALA A 14 3.41 3.55 -8.95
CA ALA A 14 3.17 4.40 -7.79
C ALA A 14 3.93 3.89 -6.56
N ILE A 15 3.73 2.61 -6.21
CA ILE A 15 4.39 1.97 -5.08
C ILE A 15 5.91 1.86 -5.34
N GLY A 16 6.32 1.55 -6.56
CA GLY A 16 7.74 1.41 -6.93
C GLY A 16 8.55 2.70 -6.84
N THR A 17 7.90 3.86 -6.66
CA THR A 17 8.56 5.13 -6.35
C THR A 17 9.14 5.15 -4.94
N TYR A 18 8.53 4.42 -3.99
CA TYR A 18 8.89 4.48 -2.57
C TYR A 18 9.42 3.15 -2.02
N PHE A 19 9.11 2.04 -2.66
CA PHE A 19 9.44 0.69 -2.20
C PHE A 19 10.42 0.00 -3.15
N SER A 20 11.39 -0.73 -2.58
CA SER A 20 12.29 -1.58 -3.35
C SER A 20 11.56 -2.78 -3.96
N LYS A 21 12.20 -3.46 -4.92
CA LYS A 21 11.66 -4.68 -5.56
C LYS A 21 11.30 -5.78 -4.55
N SER A 22 12.10 -5.95 -3.50
CA SER A 22 11.83 -6.93 -2.44
C SER A 22 10.62 -6.53 -1.59
N GLU A 23 10.47 -5.24 -1.29
CA GLU A 23 9.34 -4.74 -0.49
C GLU A 23 8.04 -4.79 -1.31
N MET A 24 8.07 -4.43 -2.60
CA MET A 24 6.93 -4.56 -3.51
C MET A 24 6.40 -6.00 -3.61
N LYS A 25 7.30 -6.99 -3.61
CA LYS A 25 6.92 -8.42 -3.62
C LYS A 25 6.14 -8.85 -2.38
N TYR A 26 6.25 -8.09 -1.29
CA TYR A 26 5.49 -8.32 -0.06
C TYR A 26 4.23 -7.45 -0.01
N VAL A 27 4.38 -6.14 -0.22
CA VAL A 27 3.31 -5.15 -0.06
C VAL A 27 2.18 -5.35 -1.07
N ILE A 28 2.49 -5.56 -2.36
CA ILE A 28 1.45 -5.62 -3.40
C ILE A 28 0.54 -6.84 -3.22
N PRO A 29 1.04 -8.08 -3.06
CA PRO A 29 0.18 -9.23 -2.84
C PRO A 29 -0.65 -9.12 -1.55
N LEU A 30 -0.07 -8.60 -0.47
CA LEU A 30 -0.77 -8.41 0.80
C LEU A 30 -1.96 -7.45 0.65
N LEU A 31 -1.72 -6.28 0.05
CA LEU A 31 -2.76 -5.28 -0.17
C LEU A 31 -3.83 -5.75 -1.16
N LEU A 32 -3.46 -6.53 -2.18
CA LEU A 32 -4.41 -7.16 -3.10
C LEU A 32 -5.30 -8.18 -2.38
N ASN A 33 -4.73 -8.97 -1.46
CA ASN A 33 -5.49 -9.89 -0.65
C ASN A 33 -6.52 -9.19 0.24
N TRP A 34 -6.19 -8.00 0.78
CA TRP A 34 -7.13 -7.23 1.62
C TRP A 34 -8.13 -6.39 0.83
N SER A 35 -7.70 -5.77 -0.26
CA SER A 35 -8.49 -4.76 -0.99
C SER A 35 -9.22 -5.33 -2.21
N GLY A 36 -8.84 -6.53 -2.65
CA GLY A 36 -9.44 -7.26 -3.77
C GLY A 36 -8.99 -6.80 -5.17
N ASN A 37 -8.67 -5.52 -5.37
CA ASN A 37 -8.22 -5.01 -6.67
C ASN A 37 -7.24 -3.83 -6.52
N ALA A 38 -6.53 -3.53 -7.61
CA ALA A 38 -5.51 -2.47 -7.64
C ALA A 38 -6.08 -1.05 -7.49
N ASP A 39 -7.29 -0.79 -7.97
CA ASP A 39 -7.92 0.54 -7.86
C ASP A 39 -8.23 0.89 -6.41
N ASN A 40 -8.74 -0.07 -5.63
CA ASN A 40 -8.98 0.08 -4.19
C ASN A 40 -7.68 0.32 -3.41
N ILE A 41 -6.58 -0.32 -3.81
CA ILE A 41 -5.28 -0.09 -3.17
C ILE A 41 -4.77 1.32 -3.49
N MET A 42 -4.93 1.78 -4.73
CA MET A 42 -4.57 3.13 -5.11
C MET A 42 -5.41 4.16 -4.33
N ASP A 43 -6.72 3.95 -4.23
CA ASP A 43 -7.59 4.82 -3.45
C ASP A 43 -7.17 4.87 -1.97
N TRP A 44 -6.90 3.71 -1.36
CA TRP A 44 -6.36 3.64 0.00
C TRP A 44 -5.00 4.36 0.13
N PHE A 45 -4.10 4.13 -0.83
CA PHE A 45 -2.75 4.68 -0.78
C PHE A 45 -2.75 6.21 -0.84
N GLU A 46 -3.63 6.78 -1.67
CA GLU A 46 -3.69 8.23 -1.92
C GLU A 46 -4.64 8.98 -1.00
N ASN A 47 -5.78 8.39 -0.65
CA ASN A 47 -6.90 9.13 -0.06
C ASN A 47 -7.23 8.67 1.37
N GLU A 48 -6.94 7.43 1.75
CA GLU A 48 -7.36 6.91 3.06
C GLU A 48 -6.34 7.27 4.16
N PRO A 49 -6.75 8.06 5.19
CA PRO A 49 -5.87 8.43 6.28
C PRO A 49 -5.63 7.24 7.22
N ILE A 50 -4.37 6.96 7.55
CA ILE A 50 -4.01 5.90 8.49
C ILE A 50 -4.05 6.47 9.92
N PRO A 51 -4.96 6.00 10.81
CA PRO A 51 -5.07 6.54 12.17
C PRO A 51 -3.80 6.39 13.00
N ALA A 52 -3.05 5.30 12.80
CA ALA A 52 -1.79 5.02 13.50
C ALA A 52 -0.69 6.06 13.20
N PHE A 53 -0.80 6.81 12.11
CA PHE A 53 0.17 7.84 11.70
C PHE A 53 -0.37 9.27 11.84
N GLY A 54 -1.34 9.49 12.72
CA GLY A 54 -1.91 10.82 12.93
C GLY A 54 -2.87 11.26 11.82
N LYS A 55 -3.55 10.31 11.17
CA LYS A 55 -4.50 10.54 10.06
C LYS A 55 -3.86 11.18 8.82
N ILE A 56 -2.69 10.68 8.44
CA ILE A 56 -2.09 10.98 7.13
C ILE A 56 -2.19 9.76 6.22
N THR A 57 -2.18 9.97 4.91
CA THR A 57 -2.29 8.90 3.92
C THR A 57 -0.96 8.17 3.76
N ALA A 58 -1.01 6.95 3.23
CA ALA A 58 0.19 6.17 2.96
C ALA A 58 1.14 6.91 2.00
N LYS A 59 0.59 7.58 0.98
CA LYS A 59 1.36 8.41 0.04
C LYS A 59 2.08 9.56 0.74
N SER A 60 1.40 10.33 1.58
CA SER A 60 2.05 11.45 2.29
C SER A 60 3.14 10.98 3.26
N LEU A 61 2.96 9.82 3.90
CA LEU A 61 3.98 9.22 4.76
C LEU A 61 5.20 8.76 3.94
N CYS A 62 4.97 8.16 2.77
CA CYS A 62 5.99 7.81 1.79
C CYS A 62 6.78 9.03 1.30
N GLU A 63 6.09 10.10 0.90
CA GLU A 63 6.69 11.37 0.45
C GLU A 63 7.53 12.04 1.54
N SER A 64 7.17 11.82 2.80
CA SER A 64 7.92 12.30 3.97
C SER A 64 9.16 11.44 4.30
N GLY A 65 9.52 10.47 3.44
CA GLY A 65 10.68 9.59 3.63
C GLY A 65 10.46 8.46 4.64
N GLN A 66 9.22 8.21 5.05
CA GLN A 66 8.86 7.27 6.11
C GLN A 66 8.22 5.97 5.55
N ALA A 67 8.48 5.62 4.29
CA ALA A 67 7.91 4.45 3.63
C ALA A 67 8.13 3.12 4.39
N LYS A 68 9.27 2.97 5.09
CA LYS A 68 9.55 1.79 5.93
C LYS A 68 8.50 1.56 7.03
N GLN A 69 7.98 2.63 7.61
CA GLN A 69 6.97 2.54 8.66
C GLN A 69 5.66 1.94 8.15
N ILE A 70 5.32 2.16 6.87
CA ILE A 70 4.15 1.53 6.25
C ILE A 70 4.33 0.02 6.19
N ILE A 71 5.52 -0.47 5.81
CA ILE A 71 5.78 -1.92 5.75
C ILE A 71 5.65 -2.54 7.14
N GLU A 72 6.24 -1.90 8.16
CA GLU A 72 6.15 -2.36 9.53
C GLU A 72 4.70 -2.36 10.04
N TYR A 73 3.92 -1.33 9.68
CA TYR A 73 2.49 -1.26 9.97
C TYR A 73 1.69 -2.38 9.29
N LEU A 74 1.91 -2.62 7.99
CA LEU A 74 1.26 -3.71 7.25
C LEU A 74 1.62 -5.08 7.85
N LYS A 75 2.89 -5.29 8.22
CA LYS A 75 3.35 -6.50 8.93
C LYS A 75 2.68 -6.67 10.28
N ALA A 76 2.51 -5.59 11.04
CA ALA A 76 1.85 -5.63 12.34
C ALA A 76 0.37 -5.99 12.20
N ILE A 77 -0.33 -5.48 11.18
CA ILE A 77 -1.71 -5.87 10.87
C ILE A 77 -1.79 -7.34 10.46
N GLU A 78 -0.90 -7.79 9.55
CA GLU A 78 -0.85 -9.18 9.10
C GLU A 78 -0.58 -10.15 10.28
N SER A 79 0.38 -9.79 11.15
CA SER A 79 0.78 -10.61 12.31
C SER A 79 -0.24 -10.56 13.45
N GLY A 80 -0.99 -9.46 13.57
CA GLY A 80 -2.07 -9.28 14.53
C GLY A 80 -3.43 -9.76 14.03
N GLY A 81 -3.49 -10.38 12.85
CA GLY A 81 -4.71 -10.88 12.23
C GLY A 81 -5.37 -11.96 13.07
N PHE A 82 -6.45 -11.58 13.77
CA PHE A 82 -7.46 -12.41 14.43
C PHE A 82 -6.98 -13.77 14.99
N ALA A 83 -6.62 -13.77 16.28
CA ALA A 83 -7.11 -14.82 17.17
C ALA A 83 -8.48 -14.39 17.74
#